data_AF-A0A6L8LUR5-F1
#
_entry.id   AF-A0A6L8LUR5-F1
#
_cell.length_a   1.000
_cell.length_b   1.000
_cell.length_c   1.000
_cell.angle_alpha   90.00
_cell.angle_beta   90.00
_cell.angle_gamma   90.00
#
_symmetry.space_group_name_H-M   'P 1'
#
loop_
_entity.id
_entity.type
_entity.pdbx_description
1 polymer ?
#
loop_
_entity_poly.entity_id
_entity_poly.type
_entity_poly.pdbx_seq_one_letter_code
_entity_poly.pdbx_strand_id
1 'polypeptide(L)'
;MLSNQHIYLHEMGIQAYEVQDINLLQGYKAKPISLAETCKLLFVSDTYPIGDTAELLEKVLKSMDLSTAEALHIYPQYLPLVLSQTQVWTWFAGCQIDPSIQGKVLSSPSLSCLKGNSQYRRELWQQICENR
;
A
#
# COMPACT_ATOMS: atom_id res chain seq x y z
N MET A 1 29.90 -1.16 15.53
CA MET A 1 30.18 -2.16 16.58
C MET A 1 29.40 -3.41 16.23
N LEU A 2 30.06 -4.49 15.82
CA LEU A 2 29.40 -5.78 15.58
C LEU A 2 28.85 -6.28 16.92
N SER A 3 27.55 -6.55 16.98
CA SER A 3 26.86 -7.07 18.17
C SER A 3 27.51 -8.37 18.65
N ASN A 4 27.68 -8.54 19.96
CA ASN A 4 28.30 -9.75 20.57
C ASN A 4 27.77 -11.09 20.00
N GLN A 5 26.52 -11.13 19.55
CA GLN A 5 25.94 -12.30 18.87
C GLN A 5 26.71 -12.76 17.63
N HIS A 6 27.21 -11.83 16.81
CA HIS A 6 27.92 -12.17 15.57
C HIS A 6 29.26 -12.88 15.86
N ILE A 7 29.91 -12.49 16.96
CA ILE A 7 31.18 -13.07 17.42
C ILE A 7 30.96 -14.51 17.88
N TYR A 8 29.95 -14.75 18.72
CA TYR A 8 29.60 -16.09 19.20
C TYR A 8 29.21 -17.05 18.07
N LEU A 9 28.46 -16.58 17.07
CA LEU A 9 28.09 -17.39 15.91
C LEU A 9 29.33 -17.80 15.11
N HIS A 10 30.28 -16.87 14.91
CA HIS A 10 31.52 -17.15 14.20
C HIS A 10 32.40 -18.18 14.93
N GLU A 11 32.52 -18.08 16.26
CA GLU A 11 33.28 -19.05 17.08
C GLU A 11 32.68 -20.46 17.06
N MET A 12 31.37 -20.58 16.84
CA MET A 12 30.69 -21.87 16.63
C MET A 12 30.83 -22.41 15.20
N GLY A 13 31.59 -21.73 14.33
CA GLY A 13 31.74 -22.09 12.92
C GLY A 13 30.54 -21.73 12.04
N ILE A 14 29.62 -20.88 12.54
CA ILE A 14 28.43 -20.44 11.81
C ILE A 14 28.74 -19.10 11.14
N GLN A 15 28.79 -19.09 9.81
CA GLN A 15 28.85 -17.86 9.03
C GLN A 15 27.46 -17.24 8.94
N ALA A 16 27.26 -16.12 9.62
CA ALA A 16 26.08 -15.30 9.47
C ALA A 16 26.24 -14.41 8.22
N TYR A 17 25.27 -14.49 7.31
CA TYR A 17 25.18 -13.63 6.14
C TYR A 17 24.10 -12.58 6.40
N GLU A 18 24.46 -11.30 6.34
CA GLU A 18 23.49 -10.21 6.31
C GLU A 18 23.27 -9.77 4.86
N VAL A 19 22.01 -9.75 4.44
CA VAL A 19 21.62 -9.21 3.13
C VAL A 19 21.68 -7.70 3.23
N GLN A 20 22.76 -7.10 2.71
CA GLN A 20 23.05 -5.66 2.86
C GLN A 20 22.20 -4.78 1.93
N ASP A 21 21.86 -5.23 0.73
CA ASP A 21 21.02 -4.47 -0.19
C ASP A 21 20.39 -5.40 -1.23
N ILE A 22 19.05 -5.43 -1.25
CA ILE A 22 18.26 -6.22 -2.21
C ILE A 22 18.50 -5.74 -3.66
N ASN A 23 18.90 -4.47 -3.85
CA ASN A 23 19.13 -3.89 -5.18
C ASN A 23 20.44 -4.38 -5.84
N LEU A 24 21.38 -4.98 -5.10
CA LEU A 24 22.63 -5.51 -5.65
C LEU A 24 22.49 -6.91 -6.27
N LEU A 25 21.31 -7.52 -6.16
CA LEU A 25 21.01 -8.83 -6.74
C LEU A 25 20.91 -8.74 -8.27
N GLN A 26 22.04 -8.89 -8.96
CA GLN A 26 22.08 -8.96 -10.42
C GLN A 26 21.22 -10.13 -10.92
N GLY A 27 20.21 -9.83 -11.72
CA GLY A 27 19.26 -10.82 -12.26
C GLY A 27 17.95 -10.95 -11.47
N TYR A 28 17.82 -10.32 -10.30
CA TYR A 28 16.54 -10.23 -9.60
C TYR A 28 15.68 -9.14 -10.24
N LYS A 29 14.67 -9.57 -11.01
CA LYS A 29 13.59 -8.69 -11.46
C LYS A 29 12.43 -8.88 -10.50
N ALA A 30 12.09 -7.82 -9.75
CA ALA A 30 10.90 -7.83 -8.92
C ALA A 30 9.69 -8.23 -9.78
N LYS A 31 8.96 -9.26 -9.33
CA LYS A 31 7.85 -9.82 -10.10
C LYS A 31 6.77 -8.75 -10.25
N PRO A 32 6.33 -8.43 -11.48
CA PRO A 32 5.26 -7.47 -11.66
C PRO A 32 3.97 -7.97 -11.00
N ILE A 33 3.25 -7.06 -10.37
CA ILE A 33 1.98 -7.34 -9.72
C ILE A 33 0.90 -7.13 -10.78
N SER A 34 0.31 -8.22 -11.24
CA SER A 34 -0.85 -8.17 -12.12
C SER A 34 -2.11 -8.02 -11.28
N LEU A 35 -2.86 -6.94 -11.53
CA LEU A 35 -4.18 -6.75 -10.95
C LEU A 35 -5.15 -7.79 -11.52
N ALA A 36 -6.00 -8.36 -10.67
CA ALA A 36 -7.11 -9.18 -11.12
C ALA A 36 -8.09 -8.32 -11.93
N GLU A 37 -8.77 -8.90 -12.92
CA GLU A 37 -9.77 -8.19 -13.74
C GLU A 37 -10.94 -7.63 -12.91
N THR A 38 -11.20 -8.25 -11.75
CA THR A 38 -12.21 -7.80 -10.79
C THR A 38 -11.74 -6.65 -9.90
N CYS A 39 -10.43 -6.34 -9.88
CA CYS A 39 -9.88 -5.31 -9.03
C CYS A 39 -10.21 -3.92 -9.58
N LYS A 40 -10.99 -3.14 -8.83
CA LYS A 40 -11.46 -1.81 -9.21
C LYS A 40 -10.86 -0.69 -8.36
N LEU A 41 -10.28 -1.02 -7.20
CA LEU A 41 -9.56 -0.08 -6.35
C LEU A 41 -8.18 -0.63 -5.95
N LEU A 42 -7.14 0.18 -6.14
CA LEU A 42 -5.83 0.02 -5.54
C LEU A 42 -5.73 0.94 -4.32
N PHE A 43 -5.58 0.35 -3.14
CA PHE A 43 -5.40 1.06 -1.89
C PHE A 43 -3.93 1.07 -1.49
N VAL A 44 -3.32 2.26 -1.52
CA VAL A 44 -1.90 2.49 -1.25
C VAL A 44 -1.76 3.07 0.17
N SER A 45 -1.13 2.33 1.08
CA SER A 45 -0.87 2.80 2.44
C SER A 45 0.32 2.10 3.07
N ASP A 46 1.05 2.80 3.94
CA ASP A 46 2.16 2.23 4.72
C ASP A 46 1.69 1.21 5.77
N THR A 47 0.40 1.26 6.14
CA THR A 47 -0.17 0.40 7.17
C THR A 47 -1.28 -0.46 6.62
N TYR A 48 -1.15 -1.78 6.78
CA TYR A 48 -2.22 -2.70 6.44
C TYR A 48 -3.43 -2.49 7.37
N PRO A 49 -4.63 -2.30 6.82
CA PRO A 49 -5.83 -2.06 7.62
C PRO A 49 -6.22 -3.30 8.42
N ILE A 50 -6.29 -3.17 9.74
CA ILE A 50 -6.71 -4.22 10.69
C ILE A 50 -7.77 -3.69 11.66
N GLY A 51 -8.66 -4.58 12.10
CA GLY A 51 -9.73 -4.26 13.06
C GLY A 51 -10.57 -3.07 12.61
N ASP A 52 -10.70 -2.05 13.45
CA ASP A 52 -11.48 -0.84 13.19
C ASP A 52 -11.10 -0.11 11.88
N THR A 53 -9.82 -0.14 11.49
CA THR A 53 -9.37 0.50 10.24
C THR A 53 -9.81 -0.29 9.02
N ALA A 54 -9.93 -1.63 9.14
CA ALA A 54 -10.50 -2.47 8.09
C ALA A 54 -12.01 -2.23 7.93
N GLU A 55 -12.75 -2.06 9.04
CA GLU A 55 -14.17 -1.69 8.97
C GLU A 55 -14.39 -0.32 8.33
N LEU A 56 -13.50 0.64 8.61
CA LEU A 56 -13.56 1.96 7.99
C LEU A 56 -13.30 1.87 6.48
N LEU A 57 -12.27 1.12 6.07
CA LEU A 57 -11.99 0.85 4.67
C LEU A 57 -13.21 0.20 4.00
N GLU A 58 -13.81 -0.82 4.60
CA GLU A 58 -15.01 -1.49 4.07
C GLU A 58 -16.18 -0.51 3.90
N LYS A 59 -16.41 0.40 4.85
CA LYS A 59 -17.44 1.45 4.73
C LYS A 59 -17.17 2.40 3.57
N VAL A 60 -15.91 2.80 3.37
CA VAL A 60 -15.53 3.64 2.23
C VAL A 60 -15.73 2.89 0.91
N LEU A 61 -15.29 1.63 0.83
CA LEU A 61 -15.53 0.78 -0.34
C LEU A 61 -17.01 0.65 -0.68
N LYS A 62 -17.86 0.36 0.31
CA LYS A 62 -19.31 0.29 0.14
C LYS A 62 -19.91 1.59 -0.39
N SER A 63 -19.39 2.73 0.04
CA SER A 63 -19.85 4.04 -0.45
C SER A 63 -19.47 4.32 -1.91
N MET A 64 -18.50 3.57 -2.45
CA MET A 64 -18.10 3.58 -3.85
C MET A 64 -18.74 2.44 -4.66
N ASP A 65 -19.69 1.70 -4.09
CA ASP A 65 -20.29 0.49 -4.66
C ASP A 65 -19.24 -0.63 -4.95
N LEU A 66 -18.19 -0.68 -4.13
CA LEU A 66 -17.12 -1.67 -4.21
C LEU A 66 -17.12 -2.61 -3.00
N SER A 67 -16.66 -3.84 -3.22
CA SER A 67 -16.40 -4.82 -2.18
C SER A 67 -14.91 -4.90 -1.82
N THR A 68 -14.59 -5.46 -0.65
CA THR A 68 -13.21 -5.73 -0.22
C THR A 68 -12.47 -6.70 -1.15
N ALA A 69 -13.19 -7.56 -1.89
CA ALA A 69 -12.60 -8.45 -2.88
C ALA A 69 -12.19 -7.72 -4.18
N GLU A 70 -12.79 -6.56 -4.47
CA GLU A 70 -12.47 -5.71 -5.60
C GLU A 70 -11.41 -4.64 -5.25
N ALA A 71 -10.92 -4.66 -4.01
CA ALA A 71 -9.91 -3.74 -3.51
C ALA A 71 -8.60 -4.50 -3.21
N LEU A 72 -7.48 -3.98 -3.70
CA LEU A 72 -6.15 -4.52 -3.42
C LEU A 72 -5.37 -3.54 -2.55
N HIS A 73 -4.93 -3.98 -1.37
CA HIS A 73 -3.96 -3.23 -0.58
C HIS A 73 -2.56 -3.41 -1.13
N ILE A 74 -1.82 -2.31 -1.29
CA ILE A 74 -0.42 -2.32 -1.62
C ILE A 74 0.34 -1.30 -0.77
N TYR A 75 1.58 -1.63 -0.41
CA TYR A 75 2.47 -0.66 0.20
C TYR A 75 3.06 0.29 -0.86
N PRO A 76 3.36 1.56 -0.51
CA PRO A 76 3.89 2.52 -1.47
C PRO A 76 5.14 2.03 -2.21
N GLN A 77 6.03 1.29 -1.54
CA GLN A 77 7.24 0.74 -2.17
C GLN A 77 6.99 -0.26 -3.30
N TYR A 78 5.82 -0.89 -3.35
CA TYR A 78 5.46 -1.87 -4.38
C TYR A 78 4.58 -1.27 -5.48
N LEU A 79 4.13 -0.02 -5.34
CA LEU A 79 3.34 0.68 -6.36
C LEU A 79 4.00 0.66 -7.75
N PRO A 80 5.33 0.89 -7.89
CA PRO A 80 5.99 0.84 -9.21
C PRO A 80 5.99 -0.55 -9.85
N LEU A 81 5.71 -1.61 -9.10
CA LEU A 81 5.64 -2.99 -9.61
C LEU A 81 4.25 -3.33 -10.14
N VAL A 82 3.24 -2.51 -9.87
CA VAL A 82 1.87 -2.74 -10.34
C VAL A 82 1.80 -2.41 -11.82
N LEU A 83 1.35 -3.37 -12.62
CA LEU A 83 1.07 -3.12 -14.02
C LEU A 83 -0.17 -2.24 -14.11
N SER A 84 0.06 -0.97 -14.48
CA SER A 84 -0.96 0.07 -14.50
C SER A 84 -2.13 -0.33 -15.41
N GLN A 85 -3.33 -0.40 -14.83
CA GLN A 85 -4.58 -0.47 -15.57
C GLN A 85 -5.25 0.90 -15.50
N THR A 86 -5.51 1.50 -16.65
CA THR A 86 -6.04 2.87 -16.81
C THR A 86 -7.45 3.09 -16.25
N GLN A 87 -8.12 2.06 -15.72
CA GLN A 87 -9.51 2.11 -15.24
C GLN A 87 -9.69 1.87 -13.74
N VAL A 88 -8.61 1.63 -12.98
CA VAL A 88 -8.68 1.32 -11.54
C VAL A 88 -8.55 2.61 -10.73
N TRP A 89 -9.38 2.77 -9.70
CA TRP A 89 -9.25 3.87 -8.74
C TRP A 89 -7.98 3.65 -7.90
N THR A 90 -7.17 4.67 -7.70
CA THR A 90 -6.00 4.59 -6.82
C THR A 90 -6.19 5.50 -5.63
N TRP A 91 -6.28 4.93 -4.43
CA TRP A 91 -6.45 5.67 -3.20
C TRP A 91 -5.16 5.65 -2.37
N PHE A 92 -4.55 6.81 -2.18
CA PHE A 92 -3.41 7.04 -1.31
C PHE A 92 -3.89 7.45 0.09
N ALA A 93 -3.59 6.64 1.11
CA ALA A 93 -3.97 6.91 2.49
C ALA A 93 -2.74 7.06 3.39
N GLY A 94 -2.47 8.30 3.79
CA GLY A 94 -1.33 8.65 4.65
C GLY A 94 0.02 8.72 3.92
N CYS A 95 0.01 8.56 2.59
CA CYS A 95 1.20 8.59 1.75
C CYS A 95 1.09 9.66 0.65
N GLN A 96 2.23 10.05 0.08
CA GLN A 96 2.26 10.99 -1.03
C GLN A 96 1.69 10.36 -2.30
N ILE A 97 0.98 11.16 -3.09
CA ILE A 97 0.46 10.73 -4.39
C ILE A 97 1.64 10.56 -5.34
N ASP A 98 1.71 9.42 -6.02
CA ASP A 98 2.66 9.23 -7.10
C ASP A 98 2.11 9.87 -8.38
N PRO A 99 2.79 10.90 -8.95
CA PRO A 99 2.32 11.60 -10.15
C PRO A 99 2.36 10.73 -11.41
N SER A 100 3.02 9.57 -11.38
CA SER A 100 3.04 8.63 -12.51
C SER A 100 1.73 7.85 -12.66
N ILE A 101 0.88 7.82 -11.62
CA ILE A 101 -0.41 7.17 -11.65
C ILE A 101 -1.40 8.02 -12.45
N GLN A 102 -1.95 7.42 -13.50
CA GLN A 102 -2.98 8.03 -14.34
C GLN A 102 -4.34 7.45 -13.99
N GLY A 103 -5.39 8.28 -14.06
CA GLY A 103 -6.78 7.86 -13.83
C GLY A 103 -7.39 8.51 -12.60
N LYS A 104 -8.29 7.77 -11.94
CA LYS A 104 -9.06 8.27 -10.79
C LYS A 104 -8.23 8.12 -9.51
N VAL A 105 -7.68 9.23 -9.04
CA VAL A 105 -6.81 9.26 -7.85
C VAL A 105 -7.54 9.90 -6.68
N LEU A 106 -7.50 9.23 -5.53
CA LEU A 106 -8.01 9.71 -4.26
C LEU A 106 -6.85 9.89 -3.29
N SER A 107 -6.93 10.93 -2.46
CA SER A 107 -5.94 11.21 -1.44
C SER A 107 -6.62 11.48 -0.10
N SER A 108 -6.13 10.81 0.92
CA SER A 108 -6.56 11.07 2.29
C SER A 108 -5.41 10.94 3.28
N PRO A 109 -5.58 11.48 4.50
CA PRO A 109 -4.77 11.08 5.64
C PRO A 109 -4.89 9.57 5.92
N SER A 110 -4.08 9.07 6.86
CA SER A 110 -4.14 7.67 7.27
C SER A 110 -5.53 7.30 7.81
N LEU A 111 -5.90 6.03 7.71
CA LEU A 111 -7.19 5.52 8.20
C LEU A 111 -7.41 5.83 9.69
N SER A 112 -6.35 5.81 10.49
CA SER A 112 -6.37 6.20 11.90
C SER A 112 -6.81 7.65 12.11
N CYS A 113 -6.34 8.58 11.27
CA CYS A 113 -6.74 9.99 11.31
C CYS A 113 -8.18 10.20 10.83
N LEU A 114 -8.61 9.45 9.80
CA LEU A 114 -9.99 9.49 9.28
C LEU A 114 -11.03 9.03 10.32
N LYS A 115 -10.70 8.03 11.15
CA LYS A 115 -11.59 7.56 12.22
C LYS A 115 -11.96 8.69 13.19
N GLY A 116 -10.97 9.49 13.59
CA GLY A 116 -11.14 10.57 14.57
C GLY A 116 -11.71 11.88 14.02
N ASN A 117 -11.68 12.08 12.69
CA ASN A 117 -12.01 13.37 12.08
C ASN A 117 -13.13 13.26 11.03
N SER A 118 -14.24 13.95 11.27
CA SER A 118 -15.38 14.03 10.34
C SER A 118 -15.09 14.89 9.10
N GLN A 119 -14.17 15.85 9.19
CA GLN A 119 -13.78 16.72 8.09
C GLN A 119 -13.07 15.92 6.99
N TYR A 120 -12.07 15.10 7.36
CA TYR A 120 -11.34 14.27 6.40
C TYR A 120 -12.23 13.25 5.68
N ARG A 121 -13.26 12.73 6.36
CA ARG A 121 -14.25 11.85 5.74
C ARG A 121 -15.09 12.58 4.69
N ARG A 122 -15.46 13.83 4.95
CA ARG A 122 -16.19 14.67 3.99
C ARG A 122 -15.33 15.04 2.79
N GLU A 123 -14.07 15.40 3.01
CA GLU A 123 -13.12 15.70 1.92
C GLU A 123 -12.90 14.48 1.03
N LEU A 124 -12.71 13.29 1.61
CA LEU A 124 -12.63 12.04 0.86
C LEU A 124 -13.92 11.78 0.05
N TRP A 125 -15.08 11.99 0.66
CA TRP A 125 -16.36 11.83 -0.02
C TRP A 125 -16.55 12.81 -1.18
N GLN A 126 -16.11 14.05 -0.99
CA GLN A 126 -16.14 15.06 -2.03
C GLN A 126 -15.27 14.64 -3.22
N GLN A 127 -14.06 14.15 -2.97
CA GLN A 127 -13.18 13.63 -4.04
C GLN A 127 -13.82 12.44 -4.78
N ILE A 128 -14.52 11.53 -4.07
CA ILE A 128 -15.25 10.42 -4.69
C ILE A 128 -16.36 10.95 -5.60
N CYS A 129 -17.10 11.98 -5.18
CA CYS A 129 -18.15 12.59 -6.00
C CYS A 129 -17.60 13.34 -7.21
N GLU A 130 -16.48 14.06 -7.07
CA GLU A 130 -15.84 14.82 -8.15
C GLU A 130 -15.25 13.90 -9.23
N ASN A 131 -14.78 12.71 -8.83
CA ASN A 131 -14.19 11.72 -9.73
C ASN A 131 -15.18 10.62 -10.16
N ARG A 132 -16.48 10.76 -9.85
CA ARG A 132 -17.50 9.76 -10.18
C ARG A 132 -17.72 9.66 -11.68
#